data_AF-A0A1Q8XG01-F1
#
_entry.id   AF-A0A1Q8XG01-F1
#
_cell.length_a   1.000
_cell.length_b   1.000
_cell.length_c   1.000
_cell.angle_alpha   90.00
_cell.angle_beta   90.00
_cell.angle_gamma   90.00
#
_symmetry.space_group_name_H-M   'P 1'
#
loop_
_entity.id
_entity.type
_entity.pdbx_description
1 polymer ?
#
loop_
_entity_poly.entity_id
_entity_poly.type
_entity_poly.pdbx_seq_one_letter_code
_entity_poly.pdbx_strand_id
1 'polypeptide(L)'
;MGMSANPWLSQQQEPVEEGPAPVVEAVAPRAWALGVVSPDVPEPVGAVETLAVRGARRWLVGAHGGAGVSTLARLLGWGDAERSWPVPAVPGEELEVWVVARTHGAGITAAQDAAVAWAGGRVPGVELGGIVWVPDAPKKLSRVLREQKVHVSGAFPTSVTLPWVEGWREEPAAQLQAAPGNVRRALKPLVAERKEDK
;
A
#
# COMPACT_ATOMS: atom_id res chain seq x y z
N MET A 1 14.99 -16.48 35.15
CA MET A 1 14.22 -15.25 34.85
C MET A 1 13.13 -15.65 33.87
N GLY A 2 11.91 -15.86 34.36
CA GLY A 2 10.78 -16.33 33.54
C GLY A 2 10.15 -15.17 32.78
N MET A 3 9.97 -15.33 31.47
CA MET A 3 9.16 -14.44 30.64
C MET A 3 7.72 -14.53 31.13
N SER A 4 7.19 -13.46 31.72
CA SER A 4 5.78 -13.40 32.12
C SER A 4 4.90 -13.36 30.87
N ALA A 5 4.15 -14.44 30.63
CA ALA A 5 3.16 -14.51 29.55
C ALA A 5 2.09 -13.42 29.71
N ASN A 6 1.49 -13.01 28.59
CA ASN A 6 0.49 -11.94 28.53
C ASN A 6 -0.68 -12.23 29.50
N PRO A 7 -0.87 -11.44 30.57
CA PRO A 7 -1.82 -11.72 31.65
C PRO A 7 -3.30 -11.60 31.24
N TRP A 8 -3.57 -11.17 30.01
CA TRP A 8 -4.91 -11.02 29.44
C TRP A 8 -5.30 -12.15 28.48
N LEU A 9 -4.37 -13.07 28.18
CA LEU A 9 -4.69 -14.30 27.46
C LEU A 9 -4.98 -15.38 28.51
N SER A 10 -6.24 -15.79 28.62
CA SER A 10 -6.57 -17.03 29.36
C SER A 10 -5.79 -18.19 28.75
N GLN A 11 -5.29 -19.10 29.59
CA GLN A 11 -4.42 -20.21 29.20
C GLN A 11 -4.87 -20.88 27.89
N GLN A 12 -3.88 -21.12 27.02
CA GLN A 12 -4.02 -21.73 25.71
C GLN A 12 -4.85 -23.03 25.78
N GLN A 13 -5.80 -23.18 24.85
CA GLN A 13 -6.36 -24.48 24.49
C GLN A 13 -5.21 -25.43 24.13
N GLU A 14 -5.33 -26.69 24.55
CA GLU A 14 -4.39 -27.77 24.20
C GLU A 14 -4.22 -27.89 22.67
N PRO A 15 -3.06 -28.36 22.18
CA PRO A 15 -2.78 -28.42 20.76
C PRO A 15 -3.76 -29.39 20.10
N VAL A 16 -4.64 -28.84 19.27
CA VAL A 16 -5.28 -29.61 18.20
C VAL A 16 -4.16 -29.97 17.23
N GLU A 17 -4.02 -31.26 16.86
CA GLU A 17 -3.07 -31.70 15.84
C GLU A 17 -3.17 -30.79 14.61
N GLU A 18 -2.16 -29.94 14.46
CA GLU A 18 -1.94 -29.15 13.25
C GLU A 18 -1.63 -30.14 12.13
N GLY A 19 -2.60 -30.29 11.21
CA GLY A 19 -2.32 -30.81 9.88
C GLY A 19 -1.13 -30.06 9.27
N PRO A 20 -0.40 -30.68 8.33
CA PRO A 20 0.94 -30.25 7.94
C PRO A 20 1.00 -28.74 7.71
N ALA A 21 1.91 -28.10 8.45
CA ALA A 21 2.13 -26.66 8.38
C ALA A 21 2.26 -26.22 6.92
N PRO A 22 1.61 -25.11 6.51
CA PRO A 22 1.77 -24.60 5.16
C PRO A 22 3.26 -24.33 4.93
N VAL A 23 3.84 -25.03 3.96
CA VAL A 23 5.21 -24.78 3.52
C VAL A 23 5.22 -23.39 2.90
N VAL A 24 5.75 -22.41 3.63
CA VAL A 24 5.97 -21.05 3.14
C VAL A 24 7.27 -21.08 2.33
N GLU A 25 7.13 -21.33 1.03
CA GLU A 25 8.26 -21.26 0.12
C GLU A 25 8.48 -19.79 -0.27
N ALA A 26 9.60 -19.22 0.16
CA ALA A 26 10.00 -17.86 -0.21
C ALA A 26 10.28 -17.82 -1.71
N VAL A 27 9.35 -17.28 -2.49
CA VAL A 27 9.55 -17.03 -3.92
C VAL A 27 10.44 -15.80 -4.07
N ALA A 28 11.69 -16.01 -4.48
CA ALA A 28 12.55 -14.91 -4.87
C ALA A 28 11.94 -14.19 -6.09
N PRO A 29 11.78 -12.85 -6.06
CA PRO A 29 11.24 -12.13 -7.21
C PRO A 29 12.19 -12.29 -8.39
N ARG A 30 11.64 -12.64 -9.57
CA ARG A 30 12.41 -12.62 -10.82
C ARG A 30 12.62 -11.16 -11.24
N ALA A 31 13.85 -10.68 -11.11
CA ALA A 31 14.26 -9.41 -11.71
C ALA A 31 14.06 -9.44 -13.22
N TRP A 32 13.56 -8.34 -13.78
CA TRP A 32 13.53 -8.15 -15.23
C TRP A 32 14.96 -7.93 -15.73
N ALA A 33 15.44 -8.81 -16.59
CA ALA A 33 16.68 -8.60 -17.33
C ALA A 33 16.33 -7.97 -18.69
N LEU A 34 16.33 -6.63 -18.77
CA LEU A 34 16.55 -5.99 -20.06
C LEU A 34 18.01 -6.29 -20.43
N GLY A 35 18.28 -6.78 -21.64
CA GLY A 35 19.62 -7.07 -22.15
C GLY A 35 20.54 -5.84 -22.32
N VAL A 36 20.20 -4.74 -21.65
CA VAL A 36 21.03 -3.56 -21.48
C VAL A 36 21.66 -3.70 -20.12
N VAL A 37 22.99 -3.65 -20.06
CA VAL A 37 23.73 -3.57 -18.80
C VAL A 37 23.16 -2.38 -18.03
N SER A 38 22.31 -2.65 -17.05
CA SER A 38 21.79 -1.61 -16.17
C SER A 38 23.02 -0.99 -15.50
N PRO A 39 23.23 0.34 -15.55
CA PRO A 39 24.33 0.94 -14.81
C PRO A 39 24.17 0.49 -13.36
N ASP A 40 25.18 -0.17 -12.76
CA ASP A 40 25.16 -0.76 -11.41
C ASP A 40 24.15 -0.05 -10.50
N VAL A 41 22.90 -0.48 -10.56
CA VAL A 41 21.88 0.06 -9.68
C VAL A 41 22.18 -0.71 -8.41
N PRO A 42 22.67 -0.06 -7.34
CA PRO A 42 22.92 -0.77 -6.10
C PRO A 42 21.65 -1.53 -5.75
N GLU A 43 21.79 -2.83 -5.47
CA GLU A 43 20.70 -3.68 -4.97
C GLU A 43 19.91 -2.86 -3.94
N PRO A 44 18.66 -2.47 -4.24
CA PRO A 44 17.95 -1.55 -3.39
C PRO A 44 17.79 -2.19 -2.02
N VAL A 45 18.34 -1.53 -1.00
CA VAL A 45 18.43 -2.03 0.36
C VAL A 45 17.02 -2.32 0.90
N GLY A 46 16.76 -3.58 1.26
CA GLY A 46 15.54 -4.02 1.94
C GLY A 46 14.69 -5.00 1.12
N ALA A 47 14.37 -6.14 1.73
CA ALA A 47 13.38 -7.06 1.21
C ALA A 47 12.01 -6.37 1.15
N VAL A 48 11.32 -6.51 0.02
CA VAL A 48 9.93 -6.08 -0.11
C VAL A 48 9.07 -7.23 0.41
N GLU A 49 8.38 -7.02 1.52
CA GLU A 49 7.42 -7.99 2.02
C GLU A 49 6.25 -8.10 1.05
N THR A 50 5.91 -9.32 0.64
CA THR A 50 4.77 -9.61 -0.21
C THR A 50 3.74 -10.46 0.54
N LEU A 51 2.47 -10.30 0.17
CA LEU A 51 1.35 -11.04 0.73
C LEU A 51 0.55 -11.63 -0.44
N ALA A 52 0.40 -12.96 -0.48
CA ALA A 52 -0.44 -13.61 -1.47
C ALA A 52 -1.92 -13.38 -1.13
N VAL A 53 -2.68 -12.79 -2.05
CA VAL A 53 -4.08 -12.38 -1.81
C VAL A 53 -5.07 -12.95 -2.84
N ARG A 54 -6.35 -13.01 -2.45
CA ARG A 54 -7.49 -13.44 -3.27
C ARG A 54 -8.73 -12.59 -2.97
N GLY A 55 -9.75 -12.65 -3.83
CA GLY A 55 -11.09 -12.15 -3.53
C GLY A 55 -11.35 -10.66 -3.83
N ALA A 56 -10.32 -9.89 -4.20
CA ALA A 56 -10.46 -8.52 -4.69
C ALA A 56 -9.48 -8.25 -5.83
N ARG A 57 -9.91 -7.45 -6.83
CA ARG A 57 -9.05 -7.00 -7.94
C ARG A 57 -8.28 -5.71 -7.63
N ARG A 58 -8.79 -4.90 -6.68
CA ARG A 58 -8.21 -3.62 -6.31
C ARG A 58 -7.75 -3.64 -4.86
N TRP A 59 -6.52 -3.19 -4.64
CA TRP A 59 -5.85 -3.24 -3.35
C TRP A 59 -5.15 -1.93 -3.02
N LEU A 60 -5.01 -1.68 -1.73
CA LEU A 60 -4.21 -0.59 -1.19
C LEU A 60 -3.04 -1.17 -0.41
N VAL A 61 -1.86 -0.57 -0.60
CA VAL A 61 -0.66 -0.86 0.19
C VAL A 61 -0.11 0.42 0.76
N GLY A 62 0.26 0.41 2.04
CA GLY A 62 0.87 1.53 2.73
C GLY A 62 2.36 1.57 2.44
N ALA A 63 2.87 2.72 2.01
CA ALA A 63 4.31 2.96 1.93
C ALA A 63 4.97 2.85 3.32
N HIS A 64 4.21 3.10 4.39
CA HIS A 64 4.67 3.04 5.77
C HIS A 64 3.51 2.73 6.73
N GLY A 65 3.83 2.44 7.99
CA GLY A 65 2.83 2.22 9.04
C GLY A 65 2.00 3.47 9.30
N GLY A 66 0.69 3.32 9.50
CA GLY A 66 -0.21 4.45 9.76
C GLY A 66 -0.47 5.35 8.55
N ALA A 67 -0.21 4.89 7.32
CA ALA A 67 -0.45 5.67 6.10
C ALA A 67 -1.94 6.00 5.86
N GLY A 68 -2.87 5.23 6.45
CA GLY A 68 -4.32 5.39 6.27
C GLY A 68 -4.96 4.36 5.34
N VAL A 69 -4.26 3.24 5.11
CA VAL A 69 -4.70 2.14 4.23
C VAL A 69 -6.05 1.58 4.68
N SER A 70 -6.17 1.17 5.94
CA SER A 70 -7.41 0.61 6.48
C SER A 70 -8.61 1.54 6.39
N THR A 71 -8.39 2.85 6.59
CA THR A 71 -9.43 3.87 6.42
C THR A 71 -9.88 3.95 4.96
N LEU A 72 -8.94 3.99 4.01
CA LEU A 72 -9.25 4.06 2.58
C LEU A 72 -9.85 2.76 2.03
N ALA A 73 -9.36 1.61 2.49
CA ALA A 73 -9.88 0.30 2.12
C ALA A 73 -11.35 0.18 2.55
N ARG A 74 -11.69 0.59 3.78
CA ARG A 74 -13.08 0.64 4.26
C ARG A 74 -13.94 1.61 3.46
N LEU A 75 -13.42 2.80 3.13
CA LEU A 75 -14.14 3.79 2.33
C LEU A 75 -14.47 3.27 0.92
N LEU A 76 -13.49 2.65 0.26
CA LEU A 76 -13.57 2.21 -1.13
C LEU A 76 -14.15 0.79 -1.30
N GLY A 77 -14.19 0.00 -0.24
CA GLY A 77 -14.50 -1.43 -0.30
C GLY A 77 -13.43 -2.25 -1.01
N TRP A 78 -12.16 -1.85 -0.89
CA TRP A 78 -11.00 -2.50 -1.53
C TRP A 78 -10.22 -3.37 -0.55
N GLY A 79 -9.32 -4.21 -1.07
CA GLY A 79 -8.41 -4.98 -0.24
C GLY A 79 -7.41 -4.10 0.52
N ASP A 80 -7.16 -4.43 1.79
CA ASP A 80 -6.16 -3.80 2.66
C ASP A 80 -4.95 -4.75 2.75
N ALA A 81 -3.81 -4.32 2.21
CA ALA A 81 -2.56 -5.09 2.28
C ALA A 81 -1.59 -4.57 3.37
N GLU A 82 -2.07 -3.68 4.24
CA GLU A 82 -1.28 -3.00 5.26
C GLU A 82 -0.01 -2.35 4.70
N ARG A 83 1.15 -3.00 4.87
CA ARG A 83 2.46 -2.55 4.35
C ARG A 83 3.12 -3.57 3.43
N SER A 84 2.51 -4.74 3.27
CA SER A 84 3.05 -5.82 2.47
C SER A 84 2.42 -5.73 1.09
N TRP A 85 3.22 -5.87 0.04
CA TRP A 85 2.70 -5.75 -1.32
C TRP A 85 1.79 -6.93 -1.64
N PRO A 86 0.53 -6.68 -2.02
CA PRO A 86 -0.38 -7.74 -2.41
C PRO A 86 0.07 -8.29 -3.76
N VAL A 87 0.26 -9.60 -3.83
CA VAL A 87 0.55 -10.33 -5.07
C VAL A 87 -0.56 -11.36 -5.30
N PRO A 88 -0.95 -11.61 -6.56
CA PRO A 88 -2.01 -12.56 -6.86
C PRO A 88 -1.60 -13.97 -6.43
N ALA A 89 -2.46 -14.63 -5.65
CA ALA A 89 -2.20 -15.99 -5.20
C ALA A 89 -2.40 -17.06 -6.30
N VAL A 90 -2.94 -16.66 -7.46
CA VAL A 90 -3.06 -17.50 -8.66
C VAL A 90 -2.13 -16.93 -9.74
N PRO A 91 -1.19 -17.72 -10.28
CA PRO A 91 -0.29 -17.25 -11.33
C PRO A 91 -1.05 -16.76 -12.57
N GLY A 92 -0.63 -15.62 -13.12
CA GLY A 92 -1.23 -15.02 -14.32
C GLY A 92 -2.41 -14.10 -14.07
N GLU A 93 -2.92 -13.99 -12.83
CA GLU A 93 -3.82 -12.90 -12.46
C GLU A 93 -3.05 -11.59 -12.25
N GLU A 94 -3.75 -10.47 -12.36
CA GLU A 94 -3.21 -9.13 -12.10
C GLU A 94 -4.07 -8.40 -11.07
N LEU A 95 -3.40 -7.66 -10.19
CA LEU A 95 -4.02 -6.82 -9.18
C LEU A 95 -3.76 -5.35 -9.51
N GLU A 96 -4.80 -4.53 -9.47
CA GLU A 96 -4.63 -3.07 -9.47
C GLU A 96 -4.29 -2.64 -8.04
N VAL A 97 -3.09 -2.08 -7.84
CA VAL A 97 -2.61 -1.68 -6.51
C VAL A 97 -2.36 -0.19 -6.47
N TRP A 98 -2.81 0.45 -5.40
CA TRP A 98 -2.56 1.86 -5.12
C TRP A 98 -1.72 2.00 -3.85
N VAL A 99 -0.66 2.80 -3.93
CA VAL A 99 0.18 3.12 -2.78
C VAL A 99 -0.48 4.22 -1.95
N VAL A 100 -0.46 4.10 -0.63
CA VAL A 100 -0.94 5.14 0.29
C VAL A 100 0.23 5.64 1.11
N ALA A 101 0.41 6.97 1.17
CA ALA A 101 1.47 7.58 1.96
C ALA A 101 1.01 8.90 2.57
N ARG A 102 1.56 9.24 3.74
CA ARG A 102 1.35 10.55 4.36
C ARG A 102 2.30 11.59 3.81
N THR A 103 1.88 12.85 3.85
CA THR A 103 2.65 13.99 3.33
C THR A 103 3.76 14.53 4.23
N HIS A 104 4.24 13.72 5.19
CA HIS A 104 5.44 14.04 5.98
C HIS A 104 6.70 13.48 5.31
N GLY A 105 7.88 13.98 5.69
CA GLY A 105 9.16 13.63 5.04
C GLY A 105 9.40 12.13 4.89
N ALA A 106 9.31 11.37 5.99
CA ALA A 106 9.48 9.91 5.95
C ALA A 106 8.44 9.19 5.06
N GLY A 107 7.22 9.72 4.96
CA GLY A 107 6.16 9.11 4.14
C GLY A 107 6.39 9.37 2.65
N ILE A 108 6.91 10.54 2.30
CA ILE A 108 7.31 10.87 0.93
C ILE A 108 8.51 10.02 0.50
N THR A 109 9.51 9.83 1.35
CA THR A 109 10.64 8.93 1.07
C THR A 109 10.17 7.48 0.91
N ALA A 110 9.34 6.99 1.83
CA ALA A 110 8.82 5.63 1.74
C ALA A 110 7.96 5.39 0.48
N ALA A 111 7.23 6.41 0.01
CA ALA A 111 6.51 6.35 -1.26
C ALA A 111 7.47 6.25 -2.46
N GLN A 112 8.60 6.95 -2.42
CA GLN A 112 9.65 6.81 -3.44
C GLN A 112 10.21 5.38 -3.45
N ASP A 113 10.50 4.82 -2.28
CA ASP A 113 10.98 3.43 -2.15
C ASP A 113 9.97 2.41 -2.69
N ALA A 114 8.68 2.64 -2.43
CA ALA A 114 7.58 1.84 -2.98
C ALA A 114 7.52 1.92 -4.52
N ALA A 115 7.68 3.10 -5.11
CA ALA A 115 7.73 3.25 -6.56
C ALA A 115 8.95 2.54 -7.17
N VAL A 116 10.12 2.64 -6.54
CA VAL A 116 11.34 1.91 -6.94
C VAL A 116 11.15 0.40 -6.80
N ALA A 117 10.45 -0.07 -5.77
CA ALA A 117 10.12 -1.49 -5.62
C ALA A 117 9.26 -2.03 -6.77
N TRP A 118 8.22 -1.30 -7.15
CA TRP A 118 7.37 -1.67 -8.28
C TRP A 118 8.13 -1.59 -9.62
N ALA A 119 8.81 -0.48 -9.90
CA ALA A 119 9.60 -0.30 -11.13
C ALA A 119 10.73 -1.34 -11.24
N GLY A 120 11.32 -1.74 -10.12
CA GLY A 120 12.30 -2.82 -10.02
C GLY A 120 11.73 -4.23 -10.18
N GLY A 121 10.42 -4.38 -10.43
CA GLY A 121 9.76 -5.67 -10.66
C GLY A 121 9.74 -6.59 -9.44
N ARG A 122 9.88 -6.05 -8.23
CA ARG A 122 9.93 -6.84 -6.98
C ARG A 122 8.55 -7.35 -6.54
N VAL A 123 7.48 -6.91 -7.21
CA VAL A 123 6.08 -7.19 -6.86
C VAL A 123 5.34 -7.71 -8.09
N PRO A 124 5.48 -9.01 -8.42
CA PRO A 124 4.93 -9.58 -9.64
C PRO A 124 3.40 -9.58 -9.64
N GLY A 125 2.80 -9.43 -10.83
CA GLY A 125 1.33 -9.44 -10.99
C GLY A 125 0.62 -8.20 -10.45
N VAL A 126 1.36 -7.09 -10.28
CA VAL A 126 0.83 -5.81 -9.79
C VAL A 126 0.82 -4.75 -10.90
N GLU A 127 -0.37 -4.32 -11.28
CA GLU A 127 -0.59 -3.09 -12.03
C GLU A 127 -0.64 -1.91 -11.04
N LEU A 128 0.33 -1.00 -11.10
CA LEU A 128 0.33 0.18 -10.23
C LEU A 128 -0.67 1.21 -10.73
N GLY A 129 -1.78 1.39 -10.03
CA GLY A 129 -2.79 2.40 -10.36
C GLY A 129 -2.34 3.83 -10.03
N GLY A 130 -1.60 3.99 -8.91
CA GLY A 130 -1.09 5.29 -8.51
C GLY A 130 -0.78 5.41 -7.02
N ILE A 131 -0.73 6.66 -6.54
CA ILE A 131 -0.53 7.02 -5.14
C ILE A 131 -1.67 7.90 -4.60
N VAL A 132 -2.08 7.63 -3.37
CA VAL A 132 -2.94 8.49 -2.55
C VAL A 132 -2.12 9.13 -1.44
N TRP A 133 -1.97 10.45 -1.52
CA TRP A 133 -1.35 11.27 -0.49
C TRP A 133 -2.38 11.65 0.57
N VAL A 134 -2.15 11.19 1.81
CA VAL A 134 -2.94 11.52 2.98
C VAL A 134 -2.27 12.67 3.75
N PRO A 135 -2.97 13.79 4.00
CA PRO A 135 -2.38 14.89 4.75
C PRO A 135 -1.95 14.46 6.15
N ASP A 136 -0.74 14.81 6.54
CA ASP A 136 -0.21 14.57 7.89
C ASP A 136 -0.76 15.56 8.93
N ALA A 137 -1.14 16.76 8.48
CA ALA A 137 -1.66 17.84 9.31
C ALA A 137 -2.67 18.71 8.53
N PRO A 138 -3.52 19.52 9.21
CA PRO A 138 -4.44 20.46 8.55
C PRO A 138 -3.71 21.64 7.87
N LYS A 139 -2.45 21.87 8.23
CA LYS A 139 -1.66 23.00 7.72
C LYS A 139 -1.16 22.71 6.30
N LYS A 140 -0.91 23.77 5.54
CA LYS A 140 -0.24 23.66 4.24
C LYS A 140 1.15 23.07 4.44
N LEU A 141 1.57 22.20 3.51
CA LEU A 141 2.95 21.69 3.46
C LEU A 141 3.94 22.85 3.35
N SER A 142 5.12 22.68 3.97
CA SER A 142 6.27 23.53 3.71
C SER A 142 6.67 23.48 2.23
N ARG A 143 7.42 24.48 1.76
CA ARG A 143 7.91 24.50 0.37
C ARG A 143 8.68 23.21 0.03
N VAL A 144 9.58 22.80 0.93
CA VAL A 144 10.42 21.61 0.79
C VAL A 144 9.57 20.34 0.63
N LEU A 145 8.62 20.09 1.55
CA LEU A 145 7.78 18.89 1.48
C LEU A 145 6.88 18.89 0.24
N ARG A 146 6.40 20.06 -0.19
CA ARG A 146 5.60 20.19 -1.40
C ARG A 146 6.41 19.82 -2.65
N GLU A 147 7.63 20.35 -2.77
CA GLU A 147 8.52 20.06 -3.89
C GLU A 147 8.91 18.58 -3.94
N GLN A 148 9.25 18.00 -2.79
CA GLN A 148 9.51 16.56 -2.67
C GLN A 148 8.30 15.72 -3.07
N LYS A 149 7.10 16.04 -2.57
CA LYS A 149 5.87 15.33 -2.94
C LYS A 149 5.60 15.41 -4.44
N VAL A 150 5.79 16.58 -5.07
CA VAL A 150 5.60 16.76 -6.51
C VAL A 150 6.59 15.91 -7.30
N HIS A 151 7.87 15.91 -6.90
CA HIS A 151 8.88 15.07 -7.53
C HIS A 151 8.53 13.58 -7.44
N VAL A 152 8.25 13.08 -6.23
CA VAL A 152 7.90 11.66 -6.00
C VAL A 152 6.59 11.28 -6.67
N SER A 153 5.62 12.19 -6.77
CA SER A 153 4.36 11.94 -7.49
C SER A 153 4.57 11.59 -8.96
N GLY A 154 5.66 12.06 -9.59
CA GLY A 154 6.00 11.73 -10.98
C GLY A 154 6.41 10.27 -11.20
N ALA A 155 6.69 9.52 -10.13
CA ALA A 155 7.02 8.09 -10.20
C ALA A 155 5.77 7.19 -10.26
N PHE A 156 4.56 7.76 -10.20
CA PHE A 156 3.30 7.04 -10.19
C PHE A 156 2.45 7.39 -11.40
N PRO A 157 1.70 6.43 -11.98
CA PRO A 157 0.81 6.72 -13.12
C PRO A 157 -0.28 7.75 -12.78
N THR A 158 -0.82 7.68 -11.57
CA THR A 158 -1.77 8.66 -11.05
C THR A 158 -1.37 9.11 -9.65
N SER A 159 -1.53 10.40 -9.34
CA SER A 159 -1.29 10.96 -8.01
C SER A 159 -2.51 11.74 -7.54
N VAL A 160 -3.06 11.33 -6.40
CA VAL A 160 -4.22 11.96 -5.76
C VAL A 160 -3.81 12.49 -4.40
N THR A 161 -4.29 13.67 -4.02
CA THR A 161 -4.12 14.19 -2.66
C THR A 161 -5.48 14.35 -2.00
N LEU A 162 -5.66 13.73 -0.84
CA LEU A 162 -6.86 13.91 -0.03
C LEU A 162 -6.86 15.26 0.67
N PRO A 163 -8.03 15.85 0.94
CA PRO A 163 -8.13 16.94 1.89
C PRO A 163 -7.98 16.43 3.33
N TRP A 164 -7.62 17.33 4.25
CA TRP A 164 -7.71 17.03 5.68
C TRP A 164 -9.17 16.98 6.13
N VAL A 165 -9.52 15.96 6.92
CA VAL A 165 -10.86 15.78 7.50
C VAL A 165 -10.72 15.62 9.00
N GLU A 166 -11.00 16.68 9.77
CA GLU A 166 -10.79 16.68 11.22
C GLU A 166 -11.61 15.58 11.91
N GLY A 167 -12.87 15.38 11.49
CA GLY A 167 -13.76 14.39 12.10
C GLY A 167 -13.28 12.95 12.02
N TRP A 168 -12.35 12.62 11.11
CA TRP A 168 -11.76 11.27 11.04
C TRP A 168 -10.80 10.94 12.19
N ARG A 169 -10.44 11.93 13.01
CA ARG A 169 -9.66 11.71 14.24
C ARG A 169 -10.51 11.25 15.41
N GLU A 170 -11.80 11.57 15.38
CA GLU A 170 -12.77 11.24 16.42
C GLU A 170 -13.53 9.97 16.02
N GLU A 171 -14.00 9.94 14.78
CA GLU A 171 -14.83 8.86 14.26
C GLU A 171 -14.16 8.22 13.04
N PRO A 172 -14.00 6.89 12.99
CA PRO A 172 -13.47 6.22 11.81
C PRO A 172 -14.27 6.58 10.55
N ALA A 173 -13.57 6.71 9.42
CA ALA A 173 -14.25 7.00 8.16
C ALA A 173 -15.28 5.90 7.83
N ALA A 174 -16.49 6.34 7.52
CA ALA A 174 -17.59 5.50 7.05
C ALA A 174 -17.42 5.13 5.56
N GLN A 175 -18.50 4.71 4.91
CA GLN A 175 -18.51 4.40 3.48
C GLN A 175 -18.31 5.68 2.62
N LEU A 176 -17.79 5.54 1.39
CA LEU A 176 -17.49 6.66 0.50
C LEU A 176 -18.67 7.61 0.28
N GLN A 177 -19.92 7.11 0.27
CA GLN A 177 -21.12 7.94 0.07
C GLN A 177 -21.32 8.94 1.21
N ALA A 178 -20.90 8.60 2.43
CA ALA A 178 -20.97 9.48 3.60
C ALA A 178 -19.76 10.42 3.73
N ALA A 179 -18.70 10.23 2.94
CA ALA A 179 -17.51 11.07 3.00
C ALA A 179 -17.77 12.51 2.52
N PRO A 180 -17.05 13.52 3.03
CA PRO A 180 -17.15 14.90 2.55
C PRO A 180 -16.99 15.02 1.02
N GLY A 181 -17.71 15.96 0.40
CA GLY A 181 -17.75 16.08 -1.06
C GLY A 181 -16.38 16.34 -1.72
N ASN A 182 -15.46 17.03 -1.03
CA ASN A 182 -14.09 17.22 -1.47
C ASN A 182 -13.25 15.94 -1.43
N VAL A 183 -13.48 15.05 -0.46
CA VAL A 183 -12.88 13.70 -0.41
C VAL A 183 -13.38 12.87 -1.60
N ARG A 184 -14.70 12.80 -1.79
CA ARG A 184 -15.29 12.05 -2.92
C ARG A 184 -14.76 12.55 -4.27
N ARG A 185 -14.60 13.86 -4.41
CA ARG A 185 -14.00 14.46 -5.62
C ARG A 185 -12.53 14.06 -5.78
N ALA A 186 -11.74 14.11 -4.71
CA ALA A 186 -10.33 13.74 -4.76
C ALA A 186 -10.15 12.27 -5.16
N LEU A 187 -10.98 11.37 -4.63
CA LEU A 187 -10.92 9.93 -4.91
C LEU A 187 -11.56 9.51 -6.24
N LYS A 188 -12.15 10.44 -7.01
CA LYS A 188 -12.79 10.12 -8.29
C LYS A 188 -11.89 9.33 -9.26
N PRO A 189 -10.58 9.61 -9.39
CA PRO A 189 -9.70 8.84 -10.28
C PRO A 189 -9.58 7.36 -9.90
N LEU A 190 -9.71 7.01 -8.61
CA LEU A 190 -9.64 5.62 -8.13
C LEU A 190 -10.92 4.84 -8.43
N VAL A 191 -12.06 5.53 -8.46
CA VAL A 191 -13.38 4.90 -8.63
C VAL A 191 -13.82 4.90 -10.10
N ALA A 192 -13.17 5.70 -10.95
CA ALA A 192 -13.40 5.65 -12.38
C ALA A 192 -13.01 4.26 -12.91
N GLU A 193 -13.94 3.58 -13.59
CA GLU A 193 -13.60 2.40 -14.36
C GLU A 193 -12.54 2.80 -15.39
N ARG A 194 -11.37 2.16 -15.36
CA ARG A 194 -10.52 2.14 -16.55
C ARG A 194 -11.36 1.50 -17.64
N LYS A 195 -11.62 2.23 -18.73
CA LYS A 195 -12.04 1.57 -19.96
C LYS A 195 -10.90 0.65 -20.37
N GLU A 196 -11.14 -0.64 -20.44
CA GLU A 196 -10.22 -1.56 -21.09
C GLU A 196 -10.06 -1.08 -22.54
N ASP A 197 -8.84 -0.69 -22.92
CA ASP A 197 -8.51 -0.47 -24.32
C ASP A 197 -8.55 -1.84 -25.00
N LYS A 198 -9.56 -1.99 -25.87
CA LYS A 198 -9.84 -3.17 -26.67
C LYS A 198 -8.81 -3.37 -27.78
#